data_AF-A0A7C5RDB2-F1
#
_entry.id   AF-A0A7C5RDB2-F1
#
_cell.length_a   1.000
_cell.length_b   1.000
_cell.length_c   1.000
_cell.angle_alpha   90.00
_cell.angle_beta   90.00
_cell.angle_gamma   90.00
#
_symmetry.space_group_name_H-M   'P 1'
#
loop_
_entity.id
_entity.type
_entity.pdbx_description
1 polymer ?
#
loop_
_entity_poly.entity_id
_entity_poly.type
_entity_poly.pdbx_seq_one_letter_code
_entity_poly.pdbx_strand_id
1 'polypeptide(L)'
;MPQYKYGYKIDEKCAPAQLYDIDASFKDLAAVCDNIRGMDTDKAVEFLEKAAKKEVPIYYKRWNKKLGHRRELGGKKGRYPVKAVKIVLSVLKNAIANASQKGLWNTYVAHASANKQSIYPRLQPKGRRIRSDYETSRVEIVLREKA
;
A
#
# COMPACT_ATOMS: atom_id res chain seq x y z
N MET A 1 -13.07 -14.13 -10.48
CA MET A 1 -12.69 -12.96 -9.65
C MET A 1 -12.85 -11.69 -10.49
N PRO A 2 -13.34 -10.57 -9.94
CA PRO A 2 -13.44 -9.32 -10.67
C PRO A 2 -12.05 -8.86 -11.13
N GLN A 3 -11.89 -8.62 -12.44
CA GLN A 3 -10.66 -8.08 -13.00
C GLN A 3 -10.71 -6.56 -12.97
N TYR A 4 -9.86 -5.95 -12.16
CA TYR A 4 -9.74 -4.50 -12.13
C TYR A 4 -8.62 -4.03 -13.06
N LYS A 5 -8.92 -3.02 -13.88
CA LYS A 5 -7.89 -2.31 -14.62
C LYS A 5 -6.97 -1.56 -13.65
N TYR A 6 -5.70 -1.46 -14.03
CA TYR A 6 -4.71 -0.67 -13.31
C TYR A 6 -4.96 0.82 -13.52
N GLY A 7 -4.70 1.63 -12.49
CA GLY A 7 -4.71 3.09 -12.61
C GLY A 7 -3.53 3.68 -13.38
N TYR A 8 -2.60 2.83 -13.84
CA TYR A 8 -1.37 3.20 -14.54
C TYR A 8 -1.29 2.48 -15.90
N LYS A 9 -0.76 3.15 -16.93
CA LYS A 9 -0.57 2.54 -18.25
C LYS A 9 0.57 1.53 -18.19
N ILE A 10 0.26 0.26 -18.45
CA ILE A 10 1.25 -0.81 -18.44
C ILE A 10 1.89 -0.91 -19.81
N ASP A 11 3.21 -0.73 -19.86
CA ASP A 11 4.04 -0.97 -21.04
C ASP A 11 4.88 -2.26 -20.83
N GLU A 12 5.63 -2.69 -21.84
CA GLU A 12 6.49 -3.89 -21.77
C GLU A 12 7.57 -3.77 -20.68
N LYS A 13 8.12 -2.56 -20.47
CA LYS A 13 9.11 -2.24 -19.44
C LYS A 13 8.55 -2.13 -18.02
N CYS A 14 7.30 -2.58 -17.81
CA CYS A 14 6.62 -2.50 -16.52
C CYS A 14 6.31 -3.89 -15.96
N ALA A 15 6.47 -4.06 -14.65
CA ALA A 15 6.05 -5.24 -13.91
C ALA A 15 4.92 -4.88 -12.94
N PRO A 16 3.65 -5.22 -13.29
CA PRO A 16 2.51 -4.96 -12.43
C PRO A 16 2.28 -6.07 -11.41
N ALA A 17 1.73 -5.72 -10.25
CA ALA A 17 1.21 -6.63 -9.23
C ALA A 17 -0.05 -6.03 -8.59
N GLN A 18 -1.03 -6.88 -8.30
CA GLN A 18 -2.27 -6.51 -7.64
C GLN A 18 -2.64 -7.53 -6.57
N LEU A 19 -3.31 -7.06 -5.54
CA LEU A 19 -3.92 -7.89 -4.51
C LEU A 19 -5.32 -7.36 -4.19
N TYR A 20 -6.27 -8.29 -4.09
CA TYR A 20 -7.69 -8.04 -3.88
C TYR A 20 -8.17 -8.60 -2.54
N ASP A 21 -9.36 -8.17 -2.11
CA ASP A 21 -10.07 -8.63 -0.92
C ASP A 21 -9.24 -8.54 0.36
N ILE A 22 -8.46 -7.47 0.45
CA ILE A 22 -7.57 -7.24 1.58
C ILE A 22 -8.39 -6.80 2.79
N ASP A 23 -8.33 -7.59 3.86
CA ASP A 23 -8.80 -7.22 5.20
C ASP A 23 -7.83 -6.20 5.84
N ALA A 24 -7.76 -4.99 5.30
CA ALA A 24 -7.04 -3.90 5.93
C ALA A 24 -7.66 -2.56 5.54
N SER A 25 -7.48 -1.58 6.42
CA SER A 25 -7.92 -0.20 6.21
C SER A 25 -7.27 0.39 4.96
N PHE A 26 -8.10 0.84 4.02
CA PHE A 26 -7.63 1.46 2.78
C PHE A 26 -6.77 2.70 3.06
N LYS A 27 -7.05 3.43 4.15
CA LYS A 27 -6.34 4.68 4.51
C LYS A 27 -4.90 4.39 4.91
N ASP A 28 -4.70 3.29 5.64
CA ASP A 28 -3.37 2.88 6.07
C ASP A 28 -2.58 2.32 4.89
N LEU A 29 -3.21 1.48 4.06
CA LEU A 29 -2.60 0.99 2.83
C LEU A 29 -2.20 2.13 1.90
N ALA A 30 -3.07 3.11 1.69
CA ALA A 30 -2.78 4.23 0.80
C ALA A 30 -1.66 5.13 1.34
N ALA A 31 -1.58 5.34 2.67
CA ALA A 31 -0.47 6.05 3.27
C ALA A 31 0.86 5.30 3.04
N VAL A 32 0.88 3.97 3.20
CA VAL A 32 2.07 3.15 2.91
C VAL A 32 2.46 3.26 1.43
N CYS A 33 1.49 3.11 0.52
CA CYS A 33 1.73 3.26 -0.93
C CYS A 33 2.29 4.64 -1.31
N ASP A 34 1.81 5.71 -0.67
CA ASP A 34 2.31 7.06 -0.91
C ASP A 34 3.77 7.24 -0.47
N ASN A 35 4.25 6.51 0.54
CA ASN A 35 5.63 6.62 1.02
C ASN A 35 6.62 5.89 0.11
N ILE A 36 6.21 4.79 -0.53
CA ILE A 36 7.08 4.00 -1.41
C ILE A 36 7.08 4.50 -2.87
N ARG A 37 6.11 5.33 -3.26
CA ARG A 37 5.98 5.82 -4.63
C ARG A 37 7.23 6.63 -5.02
N GLY A 38 7.87 6.24 -6.13
CA GLY A 38 9.08 6.89 -6.65
C GLY A 38 10.39 6.41 -6.03
N MET A 39 10.36 5.46 -5.09
CA MET A 39 11.59 4.86 -4.54
C MET A 39 12.16 3.80 -5.47
N ASP A 40 13.47 3.63 -5.44
CA ASP A 40 14.14 2.45 -6.00
C ASP A 40 13.62 1.18 -5.29
N THR A 41 13.50 0.06 -6.00
CA THR A 41 12.90 -1.17 -5.45
C THR A 41 13.58 -1.65 -4.18
N ASP A 42 14.91 -1.61 -4.15
CA ASP A 42 15.69 -2.12 -3.02
C ASP A 42 15.48 -1.25 -1.77
N LYS A 43 15.49 0.07 -1.96
CA LYS A 43 15.19 1.04 -0.88
C LYS A 43 13.76 0.91 -0.39
N ALA A 44 12.81 0.65 -1.29
CA ALA A 44 11.41 0.45 -0.91
C ALA A 44 11.23 -0.82 -0.05
N VAL A 45 11.92 -1.92 -0.40
CA VAL A 45 11.92 -3.15 0.39
C VAL A 45 12.53 -2.90 1.77
N GLU A 46 13.72 -2.29 1.83
CA GLU A 46 14.40 -2.01 3.09
C GLU A 46 13.55 -1.10 4.00
N PHE A 47 12.96 -0.05 3.43
CA PHE A 47 12.07 0.86 4.15
C PHE A 47 10.86 0.14 4.74
N LEU A 48 10.20 -0.73 3.96
CA LEU A 48 9.04 -1.49 4.41
C LEU A 48 9.42 -2.54 5.47
N GLU A 49 10.59 -3.15 5.39
CA GLU A 49 11.08 -4.10 6.40
C GLU A 49 11.38 -3.40 7.74
N LYS A 50 12.02 -2.23 7.72
CA LYS A 50 12.20 -1.38 8.90
C LYS A 50 10.88 -0.90 9.48
N ALA A 51 9.94 -0.50 8.62
CA ALA A 51 8.60 -0.08 9.04
C ALA A 51 7.79 -1.25 9.66
N ALA A 52 7.98 -2.49 9.19
CA ALA A 52 7.35 -3.68 9.77
C ALA A 52 7.86 -3.96 11.19
N LYS A 53 9.14 -3.64 11.47
CA LYS A 53 9.77 -3.72 12.80
C LYS A 53 9.45 -2.52 13.71
N LYS A 54 8.71 -1.53 13.22
CA LYS A 54 8.41 -0.26 13.89
C LYS A 54 9.63 0.62 14.17
N GLU A 55 10.69 0.46 13.38
CA GLU A 55 11.89 1.30 13.46
C GLU A 55 11.68 2.63 12.71
N VAL A 56 10.91 2.60 11.62
CA VAL A 56 10.62 3.76 10.78
C VAL A 56 9.11 3.98 10.69
N PRO A 57 8.59 5.18 11.01
CA PRO A 57 7.17 5.46 10.91
C PRO A 57 6.73 5.73 9.47
N ILE A 58 5.47 5.43 9.18
CA ILE A 58 4.82 5.81 7.93
C ILE A 58 4.27 7.22 8.07
N TYR A 59 4.58 8.08 7.10
CA TYR A 59 4.03 9.44 7.04
C TYR A 59 2.59 9.43 6.52
N TYR A 60 1.68 10.12 7.22
CA TYR A 60 0.28 10.27 6.83
C TYR A 60 0.04 11.67 6.27
N LYS A 61 -0.08 11.79 4.93
CA LYS A 61 -0.33 13.07 4.26
C LYS A 61 -1.81 13.51 4.35
N ARG A 62 -2.75 12.61 4.05
CA ARG A 62 -4.19 12.92 3.95
C ARG A 62 -4.98 12.56 5.20
N TRP A 63 -4.88 11.33 5.69
CA TRP A 63 -5.69 10.82 6.80
C TRP A 63 -5.00 11.05 8.16
N ASN A 64 -4.64 12.30 8.45
CA ASN A 64 -3.82 12.65 9.61
C ASN A 64 -4.56 13.36 10.76
N LYS A 65 -5.90 13.37 10.74
CA LYS A 65 -6.71 13.95 11.81
C LYS A 65 -6.46 13.18 13.12
N LYS A 66 -6.22 13.92 14.21
CA LYS A 66 -5.93 13.38 15.56
C LYS A 66 -4.73 12.41 15.62
N LEU A 67 -3.81 12.48 14.67
CA LEU A 67 -2.51 11.79 14.76
C LEU A 67 -1.48 12.65 15.50
N GLY A 68 -0.64 11.98 16.29
CA GLY A 68 0.50 12.60 16.96
C GLY A 68 1.65 12.91 15.99
N HIS A 69 2.40 13.98 16.28
CA HIS A 69 3.65 14.30 15.61
C HIS A 69 4.74 13.30 15.98
N ARG A 70 5.64 12.99 15.03
CA ARG A 70 6.76 12.08 15.23
C ARG A 70 8.08 12.80 14.96
N ARG A 71 9.04 12.66 15.88
CA ARG A 71 10.38 13.25 15.75
C ARG A 71 11.12 12.69 14.53
N GLU A 72 10.98 11.38 14.29
CA GLU A 72 11.59 10.66 13.16
C GLU A 72 11.18 11.24 11.79
N LEU A 73 10.00 11.86 11.69
CA LEU A 73 9.51 12.49 10.46
C LEU A 73 9.69 14.02 10.45
N GLY A 74 10.56 14.56 11.32
CA GLY A 74 10.78 16.01 11.43
C GLY A 74 9.55 16.76 11.95
N GLY A 75 8.82 16.17 12.89
CA GLY A 75 7.61 16.77 13.47
C GLY A 75 6.34 16.55 12.63
N LYS A 76 6.42 15.83 11.51
CA LYS A 76 5.24 15.44 10.74
C LYS A 76 4.43 14.35 11.44
N LYS A 77 3.15 14.25 11.08
CA LYS A 77 2.21 13.25 11.65
C LYS A 77 2.42 11.88 11.01
N GLY A 78 2.59 10.86 11.83
CA GLY A 78 2.88 9.50 11.36
C GLY A 78 2.51 8.40 12.35
N ARG A 79 2.46 7.17 11.85
CA ARG A 79 2.06 5.97 12.60
C ARG A 79 2.77 4.72 12.10
N TYR A 80 2.55 3.60 12.79
CA TYR A 80 3.13 2.30 12.49
C TYR A 80 2.06 1.27 12.10
N PRO A 81 1.49 1.33 10.88
CA PRO A 81 0.45 0.40 10.44
C PRO A 81 1.04 -0.96 10.02
N VAL A 82 1.46 -1.78 10.98
CA VAL A 82 2.18 -3.06 10.74
C VAL A 82 1.42 -4.00 9.78
N LYS A 83 0.10 -4.13 9.92
CA LYS A 83 -0.72 -4.99 9.04
C LYS A 83 -0.62 -4.52 7.58
N ALA A 84 -0.82 -3.22 7.34
CA ALA A 84 -0.76 -2.63 6.00
C ALA A 84 0.64 -2.75 5.38
N VAL A 85 1.69 -2.49 6.16
CA VAL A 85 3.09 -2.59 5.70
C VAL A 85 3.43 -4.01 5.25
N LYS A 86 3.06 -5.04 6.04
CA LYS A 86 3.30 -6.44 5.67
C LYS A 86 2.60 -6.82 4.37
N ILE A 87 1.37 -6.35 4.18
CA ILE A 87 0.59 -6.62 2.96
C ILE A 87 1.27 -5.96 1.76
N VAL A 88 1.60 -4.66 1.84
CA VAL A 88 2.27 -3.95 0.74
C VAL A 88 3.63 -4.56 0.42
N LEU A 89 4.40 -4.99 1.43
CA LEU A 89 5.67 -5.70 1.24
C LEU A 89 5.48 -7.00 0.45
N SER A 90 4.42 -7.77 0.74
CA SER A 90 4.13 -8.99 -0.02
C SER A 90 3.79 -8.71 -1.49
N VAL A 91 3.02 -7.64 -1.75
CA VAL A 91 2.69 -7.22 -3.13
C VAL A 91 3.92 -6.72 -3.86
N LEU A 92 4.81 -5.99 -3.18
CA LEU A 92 6.06 -5.51 -3.76
C LEU A 92 7.00 -6.67 -4.12
N LYS A 93 7.13 -7.68 -3.24
CA LYS A 93 7.91 -8.90 -3.51
C LYS A 93 7.36 -9.67 -4.72
N ASN A 94 6.04 -9.72 -4.88
CA ASN A 94 5.41 -10.29 -6.07
C ASN A 94 5.72 -9.47 -7.33
N ALA A 95 5.67 -8.14 -7.26
CA ALA A 95 6.05 -7.28 -8.39
C ALA A 95 7.51 -7.49 -8.81
N ILE A 96 8.43 -7.68 -7.85
CA ILE A 96 9.85 -7.98 -8.11
C ILE A 96 9.99 -9.34 -8.80
N ALA A 97 9.26 -10.37 -8.35
CA ALA A 97 9.25 -11.67 -9.02
C ALA A 97 8.77 -11.57 -10.48
N ASN A 98 7.72 -10.77 -10.73
CA ASN A 98 7.24 -10.49 -12.09
C ASN A 98 8.27 -9.72 -12.93
N ALA A 99 8.99 -8.77 -12.32
CA ALA A 99 10.07 -8.04 -12.99
C ALA A 99 11.21 -8.97 -13.40
N SER A 100 11.61 -9.88 -12.48
CA SER A 100 12.62 -10.89 -12.75
C SER A 100 12.20 -11.85 -13.86
N GLN A 101 10.94 -12.29 -13.88
CA GLN A 101 10.41 -13.12 -14.97
C GLN A 101 10.43 -12.39 -16.32
N LYS A 102 10.25 -11.07 -16.34
CA LYS A 102 10.33 -10.23 -17.54
C LYS A 102 11.77 -9.84 -17.91
N GLY A 103 12.77 -10.20 -17.11
CA GLY A 103 14.17 -9.79 -17.33
C GLY A 103 14.42 -8.30 -17.14
N LEU A 104 13.60 -7.60 -16.35
CA LEU A 104 13.79 -6.18 -16.07
C LEU A 104 14.80 -6.01 -14.94
N TRP A 105 15.79 -5.14 -15.13
CA TRP A 105 16.79 -4.79 -14.13
C TRP A 105 16.69 -3.30 -13.77
N ASN A 106 17.24 -2.89 -12.63
CA ASN A 106 17.26 -1.49 -12.18
C ASN A 106 15.87 -0.83 -12.17
N THR A 107 14.92 -1.42 -11.45
CA THR A 107 13.53 -0.96 -11.41
C THR A 107 13.23 -0.01 -10.26
N TYR A 108 12.23 0.85 -10.43
CA TYR A 108 11.71 1.71 -9.38
C TYR A 108 10.18 1.62 -9.29
N VAL A 109 9.62 2.03 -8.15
CA VAL A 109 8.16 2.05 -7.94
C VAL A 109 7.53 3.21 -8.71
N ALA A 110 7.11 2.96 -9.94
CA ALA A 110 6.48 3.97 -10.79
C ALA A 110 5.05 4.31 -10.32
N HIS A 111 4.29 3.29 -9.91
CA HIS A 111 2.95 3.47 -9.39
C HIS A 111 2.72 2.60 -8.16
N ALA A 112 2.08 3.18 -7.15
CA ALA A 112 1.63 2.48 -5.97
C ALA A 112 0.34 3.15 -5.50
N SER A 113 -0.73 2.36 -5.36
CA SER A 113 -2.04 2.86 -4.99
C SER A 113 -2.82 1.83 -4.18
N ALA A 114 -3.72 2.31 -3.33
CA ALA A 114 -4.67 1.48 -2.61
C ALA A 114 -6.06 2.09 -2.73
N ASN A 115 -7.04 1.24 -3.02
CA ASN A 115 -8.43 1.64 -3.23
C ASN A 115 -9.36 0.78 -2.38
N LYS A 116 -10.56 1.30 -2.07
CA LYS A 116 -11.64 0.47 -1.53
C LYS A 116 -12.10 -0.52 -2.61
N GLN A 117 -12.49 -1.72 -2.18
CA GLN A 117 -13.01 -2.76 -3.05
C GLN A 117 -14.51 -2.98 -2.79
N SER A 118 -14.86 -3.63 -1.69
CA SER A 118 -16.25 -3.95 -1.34
C SER A 118 -16.57 -3.48 0.08
N ILE A 119 -17.81 -2.99 0.27
CA ILE A 119 -18.33 -2.54 1.55
C ILE A 119 -19.44 -3.50 1.96
N TYR A 120 -19.23 -4.21 3.07
CA TYR A 120 -20.17 -5.18 3.63
C TYR A 120 -20.89 -4.54 4.81
N PRO A 121 -22.21 -4.30 4.72
CA PRO A 121 -22.95 -3.68 5.80
C PRO A 121 -22.99 -4.58 7.03
N ARG A 122 -22.73 -4.01 8.23
CA ARG A 122 -22.90 -4.72 9.50
C ARG A 122 -23.84 -3.98 10.42
N LEU A 123 -24.71 -4.75 11.07
CA LEU A 123 -25.62 -4.26 12.09
C LEU A 123 -25.02 -4.52 13.47
N GLN A 124 -25.12 -3.53 14.35
CA GLN A 124 -24.74 -3.72 15.74
C GLN A 124 -25.81 -4.54 16.49
N PRO A 125 -25.40 -5.34 17.49
CA PRO A 125 -26.35 -5.99 18.39
C PRO A 125 -27.26 -4.95 19.07
N LYS A 126 -28.49 -5.33 19.39
CA LYS A 126 -29.49 -4.52 20.14
C LYS A 126 -30.16 -3.37 19.38
N GLY A 127 -30.32 -3.49 18.05
CA GLY A 127 -31.22 -2.60 17.27
C GLY A 127 -30.75 -1.15 17.10
N ARG A 128 -29.54 -0.80 17.56
CA ARG A 128 -28.94 0.53 17.29
C ARG A 128 -28.53 0.61 15.82
N ARG A 129 -29.10 1.57 15.09
CA ARG A 129 -28.76 1.82 13.67
C ARG A 129 -27.49 2.66 13.53
N ILE A 130 -26.36 2.17 14.04
CA ILE A 130 -25.04 2.73 13.76
C ILE A 130 -24.35 1.79 12.77
N ARG A 131 -24.11 2.25 11.54
CA ARG A 131 -23.45 1.46 10.49
C ARG A 131 -21.97 1.27 10.83
N SER A 132 -21.53 0.02 10.95
CA SER A 132 -20.11 -0.35 11.14
C SER A 132 -19.67 -1.25 9.99
N ASP A 133 -19.71 -0.70 8.80
CA ASP A 133 -19.47 -1.45 7.58
C ASP A 133 -18.05 -2.03 7.56
N TYR A 134 -17.93 -3.26 7.11
CA TYR A 134 -16.65 -3.91 6.88
C TYR A 134 -16.19 -3.57 5.47
N GLU A 135 -15.08 -2.85 5.35
CA GLU A 135 -14.51 -2.44 4.07
C GLU A 135 -13.33 -3.33 3.72
N THR A 136 -13.36 -3.92 2.53
CA THR A 136 -12.19 -4.56 1.92
C THR A 136 -11.47 -3.57 1.01
N SER A 137 -10.16 -3.78 0.86
CA SER A 137 -9.31 -2.93 0.04
C SER A 137 -8.62 -3.73 -1.05
N ARG A 138 -8.16 -3.02 -2.08
CA ARG A 138 -7.24 -3.53 -3.11
C ARG A 138 -6.00 -2.69 -3.17
N VAL A 139 -4.87 -3.30 -3.48
CA VAL A 139 -3.57 -2.64 -3.66
C VAL A 139 -3.07 -2.96 -5.06
N GLU A 140 -2.51 -1.95 -5.71
CA GLU A 140 -1.82 -2.08 -6.99
C GLU A 140 -0.44 -1.45 -6.89
N ILE A 141 0.56 -2.15 -7.41
CA ILE A 141 1.95 -1.68 -7.52
C ILE A 141 2.40 -1.97 -8.94
N VAL A 142 3.08 -1.00 -9.56
CA VAL A 142 3.73 -1.16 -10.86
C VAL A 142 5.17 -0.72 -10.72
N LEU A 143 6.08 -1.63 -11.02
CA LEU A 143 7.49 -1.35 -11.17
C LEU A 143 7.78 -0.99 -12.62
N ARG A 144 8.69 -0.05 -12.83
CA ARG A 144 9.17 0.31 -14.16
C ARG A 144 10.70 0.26 -14.17
N GLU A 145 11.26 -0.21 -15.26
CA GLU A 145 12.69 -0.11 -15.52
C GLU A 145 13.10 1.36 -15.64
N LYS A 146 14.21 1.72 -14.99
CA LYS A 146 14.81 3.03 -15.12
C LYS A 146 15.50 3.13 -16.49
N ALA A 147 15.25 4.23 -17.19
CA ALA A 147 15.94 4.53 -18.45
C ALA A 147 17.44 4.74 -18.23
#